data_AF-A0A1M4UUY1-F1
#
_entry.id   AF-A0A1M4UUY1-F1
#
_cell.length_a   1.000
_cell.length_b   1.000
_cell.length_c   1.000
_cell.angle_alpha   90.00
_cell.angle_beta   90.00
_cell.angle_gamma   90.00
#
_symmetry.space_group_name_H-M   'P 1'
#
loop_
_entity.id
_entity.type
_entity.pdbx_description
1 polymer ?
#
loop_
_entity_poly.entity_id
_entity_poly.type
_entity_poly.pdbx_seq_one_letter_code
_entity_poly.pdbx_strand_id
1 'polypeptide(L)'
;MENLSIWCWFIPAVVGVVCALFGYLIGKGTNSQIGPTSELDILKDKNAKLETDLAQCKKQLSQKVELVVPDEPVAPIVAAEALLPFNAQAAKAALGKTVKRDDLRIVEGIGPKIQQLFNSFNIKTWKDLSETAVAKCQEILDSGGARYKIHDPASWPMQAKMAYEGKWKELHKWQEEHKRGKL
;
A
#
# COMPACT_ATOMS: atom_id res chain seq x y z
N MET A 1 81.04 6.28 -9.62
CA MET A 1 80.02 5.25 -9.31
C MET A 1 79.08 5.68 -8.17
N GLU A 2 78.98 6.97 -7.83
CA GLU A 2 78.21 7.43 -6.63
C GLU A 2 76.80 7.95 -6.97
N ASN A 3 76.60 8.49 -8.19
CA ASN A 3 75.29 8.99 -8.63
C ASN A 3 74.23 7.90 -8.87
N LEU A 4 74.63 6.66 -9.24
CA LEU A 4 73.67 5.56 -9.42
C LEU A 4 73.12 5.06 -8.08
N SER A 5 73.92 5.04 -7.00
CA SER A 5 73.50 4.55 -5.69
C SER A 5 72.52 5.50 -4.99
N ILE A 6 72.70 6.81 -5.14
CA ILE A 6 71.79 7.83 -4.60
C ILE A 6 70.45 7.80 -5.36
N TRP A 7 70.48 7.64 -6.68
CA TRP A 7 69.28 7.60 -7.51
C TRP A 7 68.45 6.31 -7.28
N CYS A 8 69.10 5.18 -7.01
CA CYS A 8 68.43 3.92 -6.66
C CYS A 8 67.66 3.97 -5.33
N TRP A 9 68.05 4.83 -4.39
CA TRP A 9 67.32 5.01 -3.12
C TRP A 9 66.25 6.12 -3.21
N PHE A 10 66.47 7.10 -4.08
CA PHE A 10 65.54 8.20 -4.31
C PHE A 10 64.26 7.75 -5.01
N ILE A 11 64.36 6.83 -5.99
CA ILE A 11 63.19 6.34 -6.74
C ILE A 11 62.16 5.64 -5.81
N PRO A 12 62.53 4.67 -4.95
CA PRO A 12 61.60 4.06 -4.01
C PRO A 12 61.00 5.06 -3.01
N ALA A 13 61.79 6.04 -2.56
CA ALA A 13 61.32 7.05 -1.63
C ALA A 13 60.22 7.95 -2.25
N VAL A 14 60.41 8.39 -3.49
CA VAL A 14 59.41 9.19 -4.22
C VAL A 14 58.16 8.36 -4.51
N VAL A 15 58.30 7.10 -4.93
CA VAL A 15 57.16 6.19 -5.16
C VAL A 15 56.36 5.98 -3.86
N GLY A 16 57.02 5.82 -2.72
CA GLY A 16 56.37 5.71 -1.41
C GLY A 16 55.53 6.93 -1.05
N VAL A 17 56.07 8.14 -1.26
CA VAL A 17 55.35 9.40 -1.00
C VAL A 17 54.17 9.57 -1.94
N VAL A 18 54.34 9.23 -3.22
CA VAL A 18 53.26 9.28 -4.23
C VAL A 18 52.14 8.29 -3.88
N CYS A 19 52.49 7.05 -3.51
CA CYS A 19 51.51 6.05 -3.04
C CYS A 19 50.79 6.48 -1.76
N ALA A 20 51.49 7.12 -0.81
CA ALA A 20 50.88 7.65 0.41
C ALA A 20 49.92 8.81 0.10
N LEU A 21 50.28 9.71 -0.82
CA LEU A 21 49.41 10.80 -1.29
C LEU A 21 48.18 10.26 -2.03
N PHE A 22 48.35 9.29 -2.94
CA PHE A 22 47.23 8.67 -3.63
C PHE A 22 46.35 7.87 -2.67
N GLY A 23 46.92 7.13 -1.72
CA GLY A 23 46.17 6.44 -0.67
C GLY A 23 45.38 7.41 0.21
N TYR A 24 45.96 8.55 0.56
CA TYR A 24 45.28 9.62 1.29
C TYR A 24 44.17 10.28 0.46
N LEU A 25 44.40 10.54 -0.83
CA LEU A 25 43.41 11.14 -1.73
C LEU A 25 42.24 10.18 -2.01
N ILE A 26 42.50 8.88 -2.19
CA ILE A 26 41.47 7.84 -2.35
C ILE A 26 40.69 7.63 -1.05
N GLY A 27 41.37 7.62 0.10
CA GLY A 27 40.73 7.52 1.41
C GLY A 27 39.88 8.75 1.76
N LYS A 28 40.26 9.93 1.28
CA LYS A 28 39.50 11.19 1.47
C LYS A 28 38.39 11.40 0.43
N GLY A 29 38.43 10.68 -0.69
CA GLY A 29 37.54 10.85 -1.85
C GLY A 29 36.27 10.00 -1.85
N THR A 30 36.06 9.12 -0.88
CA THR A 30 34.88 8.26 -0.78
C THR A 30 33.98 8.69 0.39
N ASN A 31 33.48 9.92 0.36
CA ASN A 31 32.41 10.33 1.26
C ASN A 31 31.36 11.20 0.57
N SER A 32 30.51 10.54 -0.20
CA SER A 32 29.06 10.82 -0.32
C SER A 32 28.42 9.69 -1.13
N GLN A 33 28.58 8.45 -0.66
CA GLN A 33 27.62 7.40 -0.97
C GLN A 33 26.61 7.42 0.18
N ILE A 34 25.44 8.01 -0.09
CA ILE A 34 24.25 7.90 0.74
C ILE A 34 23.93 6.41 0.80
N GLY A 35 24.35 5.76 1.88
CA GLY A 35 24.21 4.33 2.05
C GLY A 35 22.77 3.92 2.39
N PRO A 36 22.42 2.64 2.19
CA PRO A 36 21.15 2.04 2.61
C PRO A 36 20.87 2.17 4.13
N THR A 37 21.86 2.59 4.92
CA THR A 37 21.73 2.93 6.34
C THR A 37 20.86 4.16 6.57
N SER A 38 21.02 5.21 5.75
CA SER A 38 20.22 6.43 5.85
C SER A 38 18.74 6.19 5.54
N GLU A 39 18.45 5.35 4.54
CA GLU A 39 17.08 4.93 4.23
C GLU A 39 16.51 4.04 5.33
N LEU A 40 17.30 3.14 5.93
CA LEU A 40 16.86 2.32 7.06
C LEU A 40 16.47 3.16 8.28
N ASP A 41 17.26 4.18 8.60
CA ASP A 41 16.96 5.08 9.72
C ASP A 41 15.71 5.90 9.44
N ILE A 42 15.55 6.42 8.21
CA ILE A 42 14.31 7.09 7.77
C ILE A 42 13.10 6.15 7.87
N LEU A 43 13.24 4.85 7.55
CA LEU A 43 12.14 3.88 7.66
C LEU A 43 11.80 3.54 9.11
N LYS A 44 12.79 3.41 9.99
CA LYS A 44 12.57 3.21 11.43
C LYS A 44 11.88 4.42 12.06
N ASP A 45 12.31 5.63 11.71
CA ASP A 45 11.69 6.87 12.19
C ASP A 45 10.23 6.98 11.72
N LYS A 46 9.95 6.61 10.47
CA LYS A 46 8.58 6.54 9.95
C LYS A 46 7.74 5.50 10.69
N ASN A 47 8.27 4.31 10.98
CA ASN A 47 7.56 3.29 11.75
C ASN A 47 7.24 3.78 13.17
N ALA A 48 8.20 4.37 13.88
CA ALA A 48 8.00 4.92 15.22
C ALA A 48 6.95 6.05 15.22
N LYS A 49 6.97 6.90 14.19
CA LYS A 49 5.97 7.96 14.01
C LYS A 49 4.58 7.39 13.74
N LEU A 50 4.47 6.41 12.84
CA LEU A 50 3.20 5.74 12.54
C LEU A 50 2.63 5.02 13.77
N GLU A 51 3.46 4.36 14.58
CA GLU A 51 3.05 3.74 15.84
C GLU A 51 2.53 4.77 16.84
N THR A 52 3.19 5.92 16.94
CA THR A 52 2.77 7.03 17.80
C THR A 52 1.43 7.61 17.33
N ASP A 53 1.29 7.85 16.03
CA ASP A 53 0.05 8.36 15.42
C ASP A 53 -1.10 7.35 15.58
N LEU A 54 -0.82 6.04 15.47
CA LEU A 54 -1.80 4.98 15.73
C LEU A 54 -2.23 4.95 17.19
N ALA A 55 -1.31 5.10 18.15
CA ALA A 55 -1.63 5.16 19.56
C ALA A 55 -2.49 6.39 19.90
N GLN A 56 -2.16 7.54 19.32
CA GLN A 56 -2.95 8.77 19.48
C GLN A 56 -4.33 8.63 18.86
N CYS A 57 -4.44 8.08 17.65
CA CYS A 57 -5.71 7.88 16.97
C CYS A 57 -6.61 6.86 17.71
N LYS A 58 -6.05 5.77 18.25
CA LYS A 58 -6.77 4.83 19.11
C LYS A 58 -7.30 5.51 20.38
N LYS A 59 -6.51 6.36 21.02
CA LYS A 59 -6.92 7.11 22.22
C LYS A 59 -8.05 8.11 21.91
N GLN A 60 -8.01 8.75 20.74
CA GLN A 60 -9.10 9.61 20.29
C GLN A 60 -10.37 8.83 19.92
N LEU A 61 -10.21 7.64 19.34
CA LEU A 61 -11.33 6.77 19.01
C LEU A 61 -12.02 6.26 20.28
N SER A 62 -11.26 5.85 21.30
CA SER A 62 -11.84 5.42 22.59
C SER A 62 -12.55 6.57 23.31
N GLN A 63 -12.01 7.79 23.26
CA GLN A 63 -12.68 8.98 23.83
C GLN A 63 -13.94 9.39 23.06
N LYS A 64 -13.97 9.19 21.74
CA LYS A 64 -15.14 9.51 20.90
C LYS A 64 -16.28 8.50 21.05
N VAL A 65 -15.97 7.25 21.39
CA VAL A 65 -16.96 6.19 21.64
C VAL A 65 -17.72 6.40 22.95
N GLU A 66 -17.10 7.05 23.95
CA GLU A 66 -17.73 7.28 25.26
C GLU A 66 -18.84 8.35 25.26
N LEU A 67 -18.95 9.16 24.19
CA LEU A 67 -19.97 10.21 24.06
C LEU A 67 -21.22 9.79 23.26
N VAL A 68 -21.29 8.56 22.75
CA VAL A 68 -22.43 8.05 21.97
C VAL A 68 -22.90 6.70 22.52
N VAL A 69 -23.33 6.71 23.78
CA VAL A 69 -24.14 5.62 24.35
C VAL A 69 -25.54 6.18 24.58
N PRO A 70 -26.54 5.68 23.84
CA PRO A 70 -27.81 5.35 24.49
C PRO A 70 -28.04 3.83 24.49
N ASP A 71 -28.18 3.37 25.72
CA ASP A 71 -28.76 2.16 26.30
C ASP A 71 -29.80 1.33 25.49
N GLU A 72 -29.74 0.01 25.76
CA GLU A 72 -30.78 -1.05 25.68
C GLU A 72 -31.08 -1.83 24.33
N PRO A 73 -31.46 -3.14 24.33
CA PRO A 73 -30.60 -4.32 24.58
C PRO A 73 -30.80 -5.57 23.63
N VAL A 74 -29.70 -6.34 23.44
CA VAL A 74 -29.54 -7.84 23.33
C VAL A 74 -30.05 -8.69 22.12
N ALA A 75 -29.08 -9.11 21.27
CA ALA A 75 -28.61 -10.48 20.85
C ALA A 75 -29.58 -11.61 20.38
N PRO A 76 -29.16 -12.56 19.48
CA PRO A 76 -27.98 -13.42 19.67
C PRO A 76 -27.04 -13.63 18.45
N ILE A 77 -25.74 -13.43 18.71
CA ILE A 77 -24.59 -14.32 18.45
C ILE A 77 -24.77 -15.40 17.34
N VAL A 78 -24.24 -15.14 16.14
CA VAL A 78 -23.64 -16.18 15.27
C VAL A 78 -22.48 -15.57 14.48
N ALA A 79 -21.30 -16.19 14.61
CA ALA A 79 -20.08 -16.02 13.82
C ALA A 79 -19.45 -14.61 13.79
N ALA A 80 -18.69 -14.31 14.83
CA ALA A 80 -17.69 -13.24 14.83
C ALA A 80 -16.50 -13.60 13.93
N GLU A 81 -16.46 -13.01 12.74
CA GLU A 81 -15.23 -12.53 12.12
C GLU A 81 -15.38 -11.03 11.95
N ALA A 82 -14.41 -10.25 12.42
CA ALA A 82 -14.47 -8.81 12.59
C ALA A 82 -15.03 -8.05 11.37
N LEU A 83 -16.35 -7.84 11.35
CA LEU A 83 -17.01 -6.93 10.40
C LEU A 83 -16.62 -5.52 10.82
N LEU A 84 -15.69 -4.93 10.08
CA LEU A 84 -15.35 -3.53 10.24
C LEU A 84 -16.65 -2.71 10.05
N PRO A 85 -16.99 -1.81 11.00
CA PRO A 85 -18.22 -1.04 10.89
C PRO A 85 -18.16 -0.15 9.65
N PHE A 86 -19.10 -0.35 8.72
CA PHE A 86 -19.20 0.46 7.52
C PHE A 86 -19.51 1.92 7.88
N ASN A 87 -18.59 2.83 7.55
CA ASN A 87 -18.78 4.26 7.75
C ASN A 87 -19.18 4.95 6.43
N ALA A 88 -20.49 5.14 6.25
CA ALA A 88 -21.06 5.77 5.05
C ALA A 88 -20.61 7.23 4.88
N GLN A 89 -20.43 7.96 5.97
CA GLN A 89 -19.98 9.36 5.96
C GLN A 89 -18.54 9.47 5.47
N ALA A 90 -17.65 8.57 5.92
CA ALA A 90 -16.27 8.53 5.45
C ALA A 90 -16.18 8.16 3.96
N ALA A 91 -17.01 7.22 3.51
CA ALA A 91 -17.10 6.85 2.10
C ALA A 91 -17.56 8.03 1.23
N LYS A 92 -18.61 8.74 1.66
CA LYS A 92 -19.13 9.92 0.98
C LYS A 92 -18.11 11.07 0.94
N ALA A 93 -17.39 11.29 2.04
CA ALA A 93 -16.38 12.35 2.12
C ALA A 93 -15.18 12.08 1.19
N ALA A 94 -14.79 10.83 1.00
CA ALA A 94 -13.65 10.47 0.15
C ALA A 94 -14.00 10.35 -1.34
N LEU A 95 -15.16 9.76 -1.68
CA LEU A 95 -15.54 9.44 -3.06
C LEU A 95 -16.50 10.47 -3.67
N GLY A 96 -17.02 11.42 -2.89
CA GLY A 96 -18.00 12.43 -3.34
C GLY A 96 -19.39 11.88 -3.69
N LYS A 97 -19.63 10.57 -3.54
CA LYS A 97 -20.89 9.88 -3.89
C LYS A 97 -21.46 9.12 -2.69
N THR A 98 -22.78 8.97 -2.66
CA THR A 98 -23.45 8.15 -1.63
C THR A 98 -23.13 6.68 -1.87
N VAL A 99 -22.39 6.07 -0.95
CA VAL A 99 -22.04 4.65 -0.99
C VAL A 99 -23.03 3.86 -0.14
N LYS A 100 -23.62 2.82 -0.72
CA LYS A 100 -24.40 1.83 0.03
C LYS A 100 -23.46 0.71 0.48
N ARG A 101 -23.70 0.17 1.67
CA ARG A 101 -22.95 -1.00 2.16
C ARG A 101 -23.06 -2.13 1.14
N ASP A 102 -21.94 -2.81 0.89
CA ASP A 102 -21.85 -3.97 -0.01
C ASP A 102 -22.19 -3.67 -1.48
N ASP A 103 -22.14 -2.40 -1.87
CA ASP A 103 -22.33 -2.02 -3.25
C ASP A 103 -21.07 -2.27 -4.08
N LEU A 104 -21.01 -3.42 -4.75
CA LEU A 104 -19.88 -3.82 -5.61
C LEU A 104 -19.62 -2.82 -6.75
N ARG A 105 -20.59 -1.97 -7.11
CA ARG A 105 -20.44 -0.92 -8.15
C ARG A 105 -19.46 0.18 -7.75
N ILE A 106 -18.98 0.16 -6.50
CA ILE A 106 -17.90 1.05 -6.07
C ILE A 106 -16.56 0.70 -6.75
N VAL A 107 -16.39 -0.56 -7.13
CA VAL A 107 -15.20 -1.07 -7.82
C VAL A 107 -15.26 -0.68 -9.29
N GLU A 108 -14.19 -0.07 -9.80
CA GLU A 108 -14.09 0.30 -11.20
C GLU A 108 -14.10 -0.94 -12.09
N GLY A 109 -14.94 -0.90 -13.13
CA GLY A 109 -15.20 -2.04 -14.02
C GLY A 109 -16.40 -2.89 -13.62
N ILE A 110 -16.93 -2.79 -12.40
CA ILE A 110 -18.15 -3.50 -11.99
C ILE A 110 -19.39 -2.65 -12.27
N GLY A 111 -20.08 -2.94 -13.37
CA GLY A 111 -21.38 -2.38 -13.68
C GLY A 111 -22.55 -3.12 -12.99
N PRO A 112 -23.79 -2.59 -13.09
CA PRO A 112 -24.98 -3.21 -12.48
C PRO A 112 -25.21 -4.67 -12.91
N LYS A 113 -24.93 -5.00 -14.18
CA LYS A 113 -25.06 -6.36 -14.71
C LYS A 113 -24.02 -7.33 -14.16
N ILE A 114 -22.78 -6.85 -13.95
CA ILE A 114 -21.69 -7.65 -13.38
C ILE A 114 -21.98 -7.89 -11.90
N GLN A 115 -22.42 -6.86 -11.16
CA GLN A 115 -22.86 -7.05 -9.77
C GLN A 115 -23.99 -8.09 -9.68
N GLN A 116 -24.99 -8.02 -10.56
CA GLN A 116 -26.05 -9.04 -10.60
C GLN A 116 -25.52 -10.44 -10.89
N LEU A 117 -24.56 -10.56 -11.82
CA LEU A 117 -23.89 -11.83 -12.11
C LEU A 117 -23.18 -12.37 -10.87
N PHE A 118 -22.34 -11.58 -10.21
CA PHE A 118 -21.61 -11.99 -9.00
C PHE A 118 -22.55 -12.36 -7.84
N ASN A 119 -23.65 -11.61 -7.67
CA ASN A 119 -24.67 -11.92 -6.67
C ASN A 119 -25.32 -13.30 -6.91
N SER A 120 -25.44 -13.74 -8.16
CA SER A 120 -25.95 -15.08 -8.50
C SER A 120 -24.99 -16.20 -8.11
N PHE A 121 -23.69 -15.90 -8.03
CA PHE A 121 -22.63 -16.77 -7.51
C PHE A 121 -22.39 -16.61 -6.00
N ASN A 122 -23.34 -16.03 -5.27
CA ASN A 122 -23.25 -15.75 -3.83
C ASN A 122 -22.13 -14.77 -3.41
N ILE A 123 -21.54 -14.02 -4.34
CA ILE A 123 -20.60 -12.95 -4.03
C ILE A 123 -21.40 -11.65 -3.93
N LYS A 124 -21.81 -11.28 -2.72
CA LYS A 124 -22.73 -10.15 -2.48
C LYS A 124 -22.09 -9.00 -1.72
N THR A 125 -21.04 -9.27 -0.96
CA THR A 125 -20.36 -8.28 -0.11
C THR A 125 -18.98 -7.92 -0.64
N TRP A 126 -18.44 -6.79 -0.18
CA TRP A 126 -17.05 -6.42 -0.49
C TRP A 126 -16.06 -7.44 0.07
N LYS A 127 -16.41 -8.08 1.21
CA LYS A 127 -15.62 -9.16 1.81
C LYS A 127 -15.56 -10.37 0.87
N ASP A 128 -16.71 -10.86 0.42
CA ASP A 128 -16.80 -12.02 -0.49
C ASP A 128 -15.98 -11.76 -1.75
N LEU A 129 -16.12 -10.57 -2.34
CA LEU A 129 -15.39 -10.21 -3.55
C LEU A 129 -13.88 -10.06 -3.30
N SER A 130 -13.47 -9.59 -2.13
CA SER A 130 -12.05 -9.46 -1.77
C SER A 130 -11.35 -10.80 -1.54
N GLU A 131 -12.10 -11.81 -1.09
CA GLU A 131 -11.62 -13.17 -0.86
C GLU A 131 -11.71 -14.03 -2.13
N THR A 132 -12.47 -13.57 -3.12
CA THR A 132 -12.57 -14.24 -4.42
C THR A 132 -11.29 -14.06 -5.21
N ALA A 133 -10.68 -15.17 -5.63
CA ALA A 133 -9.52 -15.14 -6.50
C ALA A 133 -9.85 -14.54 -7.88
N VAL A 134 -8.92 -13.81 -8.47
CA VAL A 134 -9.06 -13.21 -9.82
C VAL A 134 -9.47 -14.25 -10.85
N ALA A 135 -8.89 -15.47 -10.80
CA ALA A 135 -9.25 -16.57 -11.68
C ALA A 135 -10.73 -16.96 -11.57
N LYS A 136 -11.29 -16.96 -10.35
CA LYS A 136 -12.71 -17.26 -10.13
C LYS A 136 -13.61 -16.12 -10.63
N CYS A 137 -13.19 -14.86 -10.43
CA CYS A 137 -13.87 -13.71 -11.02
C CYS A 137 -13.92 -13.83 -12.56
N GLN A 138 -12.82 -14.24 -13.20
CA GLN A 138 -12.76 -14.44 -14.64
C GLN A 138 -13.69 -15.58 -15.09
N GLU A 139 -13.69 -16.71 -14.40
CA GLU A 139 -14.59 -17.85 -14.68
C GLU A 139 -16.08 -17.44 -14.62
N ILE A 140 -16.43 -16.62 -13.62
CA ILE A 140 -17.78 -16.07 -13.48
C ILE A 140 -18.13 -15.18 -14.67
N LEU A 141 -17.22 -14.29 -15.09
CA LEU A 141 -17.46 -13.44 -16.27
C LEU A 141 -17.63 -14.26 -17.55
N ASP A 142 -16.81 -15.29 -17.73
CA ASP A 142 -16.89 -16.18 -18.89
C ASP A 142 -18.21 -16.94 -18.94
N SER A 143 -18.74 -17.36 -17.78
CA SER A 143 -20.06 -17.98 -17.67
C SER A 143 -21.21 -17.03 -18.06
N GLY A 144 -21.02 -15.72 -17.87
CA GLY A 144 -22.02 -14.70 -18.21
C GLY A 144 -22.07 -14.35 -19.71
N GLY A 145 -21.12 -14.83 -20.50
CA GLY A 145 -21.02 -14.66 -21.95
C GLY A 145 -20.03 -13.59 -22.43
N ALA A 146 -19.79 -13.55 -23.73
CA ALA A 146 -18.72 -12.75 -24.37
C ALA A 146 -18.77 -11.24 -24.07
N ARG A 147 -19.96 -10.69 -23.76
CA ARG A 147 -20.15 -9.28 -23.38
C ARG A 147 -19.35 -8.85 -22.15
N TYR A 148 -18.99 -9.78 -21.27
CA TYR A 148 -18.26 -9.47 -20.04
C TYR A 148 -16.75 -9.59 -20.18
N LYS A 149 -16.25 -10.21 -21.26
CA LYS A 149 -14.81 -10.42 -21.52
C LYS A 149 -14.02 -9.13 -21.76
N ILE A 150 -14.71 -8.03 -22.03
CA ILE A 150 -14.08 -6.71 -22.21
C ILE A 150 -13.61 -6.14 -20.85
N HIS A 151 -14.17 -6.63 -19.74
CA HIS A 151 -13.80 -6.19 -18.41
C HIS A 151 -12.69 -7.07 -17.83
N ASP A 152 -11.69 -6.43 -17.23
CA ASP A 152 -10.60 -7.12 -16.53
C ASP A 152 -10.89 -7.19 -15.01
N PRO A 153 -11.04 -8.41 -14.44
CA PRO A 153 -11.28 -8.59 -13.01
C PRO A 153 -10.03 -8.48 -12.14
N ALA A 154 -8.82 -8.33 -12.70
CA ALA A 154 -7.56 -8.40 -11.95
C ALA A 154 -7.49 -7.46 -10.74
N SER A 155 -8.09 -6.27 -10.85
CA SER A 155 -8.09 -5.27 -9.78
C SER A 155 -9.30 -5.35 -8.83
N TRP A 156 -10.32 -6.18 -9.14
CA TRP A 156 -11.58 -6.16 -8.40
C TRP A 156 -11.44 -6.64 -6.96
N PRO A 157 -10.77 -7.78 -6.66
CA PRO A 157 -10.61 -8.23 -5.27
C PRO A 157 -9.83 -7.22 -4.43
N MET A 158 -8.82 -6.57 -5.01
CA MET A 158 -8.02 -5.55 -4.33
C MET A 158 -8.85 -4.30 -4.00
N GLN A 159 -9.62 -3.78 -4.96
CA GLN A 159 -10.50 -2.64 -4.74
C GLN A 159 -11.60 -2.97 -3.72
N ALA A 160 -12.18 -4.17 -3.79
CA ALA A 160 -13.18 -4.65 -2.83
C ALA A 160 -12.60 -4.75 -1.42
N LYS A 161 -11.35 -5.22 -1.28
CA LYS A 161 -10.63 -5.23 0.00
C LYS A 161 -10.49 -3.83 0.59
N MET A 162 -10.09 -2.85 -0.21
CA MET A 162 -9.99 -1.45 0.25
C MET A 162 -11.35 -0.90 0.69
N ALA A 163 -12.43 -1.25 -0.01
CA ALA A 163 -13.79 -0.87 0.36
C ALA A 163 -14.24 -1.53 1.67
N TYR A 164 -13.97 -2.84 1.83
CA TYR A 164 -14.25 -3.60 3.05
C TYR A 164 -13.49 -3.05 4.26
N GLU A 165 -12.22 -2.69 4.08
CA GLU A 165 -11.36 -2.11 5.12
C GLU A 165 -11.68 -0.64 5.44
N GLY A 166 -12.62 -0.01 4.71
CA GLY A 166 -12.97 1.39 4.88
C GLY A 166 -11.88 2.36 4.43
N LYS A 167 -10.92 1.90 3.61
CA LYS A 167 -9.81 2.69 3.05
C LYS A 167 -10.27 3.55 1.87
N TRP A 168 -11.31 4.35 2.07
CA TRP A 168 -11.99 5.08 1.00
C TRP A 168 -11.09 6.11 0.29
N LYS A 169 -10.16 6.74 1.02
CA LYS A 169 -9.19 7.68 0.45
C LYS A 169 -8.19 6.98 -0.47
N GLU A 170 -7.69 5.82 -0.06
CA GLU A 170 -6.76 5.01 -0.86
C GLU A 170 -7.47 4.46 -2.10
N LEU A 171 -8.70 3.95 -1.94
CA LEU A 171 -9.53 3.51 -3.05
C LEU A 171 -9.74 4.63 -4.07
N HIS A 172 -10.17 5.82 -3.62
CA HIS A 172 -10.39 6.96 -4.51
C HIS A 172 -9.10 7.38 -5.23
N LYS A 173 -7.97 7.45 -4.52
CA LYS A 173 -6.67 7.78 -5.11
C LYS A 173 -6.27 6.75 -6.18
N TRP A 174 -6.38 5.46 -5.86
CA TRP A 174 -6.09 4.37 -6.79
C TRP A 174 -6.97 4.48 -8.04
N GLN A 175 -8.27 4.75 -7.87
CA GLN A 175 -9.21 4.90 -8.98
C GLN A 175 -8.87 6.10 -9.87
N GLU A 176 -8.48 7.24 -9.30
CA GLU A 176 -8.07 8.42 -10.07
C GLU A 176 -6.76 8.21 -10.84
N GLU A 177 -5.79 7.53 -10.25
CA GLU A 177 -4.52 7.19 -10.89
C GLU A 177 -4.73 6.23 -12.08
N HIS A 178 -5.59 5.24 -11.93
CA HIS A 178 -5.82 4.21 -12.94
C HIS A 178 -6.89 4.58 -13.98
N LYS A 179 -7.78 5.55 -13.69
CA LYS A 179 -8.75 6.09 -14.67
C LYS A 179 -8.10 6.89 -15.80
N ARG A 180 -6.96 7.52 -15.53
CA ARG A 180 -6.34 8.50 -16.45
C ARG A 180 -5.52 7.87 -17.57
N GLY A 181 -5.56 6.54 -17.73
CA GLY A 181 -5.02 5.83 -18.88
C GLY A 181 -3.57 6.21 -19.19
N LYS A 182 -2.63 5.81 -18.34
CA LYS A 182 -1.19 5.75 -18.66
C LYS A 182 -0.56 4.63 -17.85
N LEU A 183 0.08 3.61 -18.42
CA LEU A 183 0.59 3.40 -19.79
C LEU A 183 0.02 2.11 -20.40
#